data_AF-A0A9X2KM48-F1
#
_entry.id   AF-A0A9X2KM48-F1
#
_cell.length_a   1.000
_cell.length_b   1.000
_cell.length_c   1.000
_cell.angle_alpha   90.00
_cell.angle_beta   90.00
_cell.angle_gamma   90.00
#
_symmetry.space_group_name_H-M   'P 1'
#
loop_
_entity.id
_entity.type
_entity.pdbx_description
1 polymer ?
#
loop_
_entity_poly.entity_id
_entity_poly.type
_entity_poly.pdbx_seq_one_letter_code
_entity_poly.pdbx_strand_id
1 'polypeptide(L)'
;MNGNPDEGAHERARTDLAVQLERFPVAVNLLRRALFRQHLMLNVSYATPLLGIVSRMEGIDFAEAAWFIALPRGWPERPLATDARITSHGIERDFSFSRSQVWRRHRLAGTVVRTTLRSDDMIGMRVLSDGMELTVIDGALRIETYHGLGRVLLDHAVPATIANAAIGRPIDSLIDHRWLARTRWPVLRIDEGENRTSIIFETGRDPWSMPWSVYGNLDMGGRTRD
;
A
#
# COMPACT_ATOMS: atom_id res chain seq x y z
N MET A 1 66.29 5.24 2.48
CA MET A 1 65.01 5.58 1.81
C MET A 1 64.09 6.12 2.89
N ASN A 2 64.00 7.45 3.03
CA ASN A 2 63.11 8.07 4.00
C ASN A 2 61.76 8.27 3.31
N GLY A 3 60.81 7.36 3.56
CA GLY A 3 59.43 7.53 3.11
C GLY A 3 58.85 8.81 3.71
N ASN A 4 58.16 9.60 2.89
CA ASN A 4 57.59 10.86 3.32
C ASN A 4 56.50 10.58 4.37
N PRO A 5 56.64 11.02 5.64
CA PRO A 5 55.63 10.77 6.68
C PRO A 5 54.22 11.29 6.30
N ASP A 6 54.14 12.24 5.38
CA ASP A 6 52.87 12.77 4.85
C ASP A 6 52.11 11.75 3.97
N GLU A 7 52.82 10.81 3.32
CA GLU A 7 52.20 9.81 2.44
C GLU A 7 51.32 8.84 3.23
N GLY A 8 51.77 8.42 4.41
CA GLY A 8 50.99 7.57 5.31
C GLY A 8 49.83 8.29 6.02
N ALA A 9 49.89 9.63 6.15
CA ALA A 9 48.77 10.42 6.67
C ALA A 9 47.67 10.59 5.60
N HIS A 10 48.07 10.85 4.36
CA HIS A 10 47.14 10.98 3.23
C HIS A 10 46.40 9.67 2.93
N GLU A 11 47.09 8.52 2.94
CA GLU A 11 46.45 7.23 2.70
C GLU A 11 45.43 6.86 3.79
N ARG A 12 45.75 7.16 5.06
CA ARG A 12 44.81 7.00 6.17
C ARG A 12 43.58 7.90 6.01
N ALA A 13 43.77 9.17 5.68
CA ALA A 13 42.67 10.10 5.45
C ALA A 13 41.75 9.68 4.29
N ARG A 14 42.33 9.13 3.20
CA ARG A 14 41.55 8.58 2.07
C ARG A 14 40.75 7.35 2.46
N THR A 15 41.36 6.45 3.24
CA THR A 15 40.69 5.24 3.75
C THR A 15 39.53 5.62 4.68
N ASP A 16 39.75 6.55 5.60
CA ASP A 16 38.71 7.03 6.53
C ASP A 16 37.55 7.70 5.79
N LEU A 17 37.85 8.54 4.79
CA LEU A 17 36.83 9.17 3.95
C LEU A 17 36.03 8.12 3.17
N ALA A 18 36.68 7.10 2.62
CA ALA A 18 36.00 6.01 1.91
C ALA A 18 35.00 5.29 2.84
N VAL A 19 35.42 4.96 4.06
CA VAL A 19 34.54 4.33 5.07
C VAL A 19 33.36 5.26 5.43
N GLN A 20 33.59 6.57 5.55
CA GLN A 20 32.51 7.52 5.82
C GLN A 20 31.52 7.63 4.66
N LEU A 21 32.02 7.67 3.41
CA LEU A 21 31.20 7.71 2.20
C LEU A 21 30.38 6.43 2.03
N GLU A 22 30.89 5.27 2.43
CA GLU A 22 30.13 4.02 2.45
C GLU A 22 29.00 4.02 3.50
N ARG A 23 29.25 4.61 4.68
CA ARG A 23 28.26 4.69 5.77
C ARG A 23 27.18 5.74 5.53
N PHE A 24 27.49 6.80 4.80
CA PHE A 24 26.59 7.93 4.59
C PHE A 24 25.23 7.54 3.97
N PRO A 25 25.16 6.76 2.87
CA PRO A 25 23.89 6.29 2.31
C PRO A 25 23.05 5.47 3.30
N VAL A 26 23.69 4.67 4.17
CA VAL A 26 22.98 3.87 5.18
C VAL A 26 22.33 4.78 6.22
N ALA A 27 23.09 5.74 6.77
CA ALA A 27 22.59 6.70 7.74
C ALA A 27 21.44 7.55 7.17
N VAL A 28 21.60 8.04 5.94
CA VAL A 28 20.54 8.81 5.23
C VAL A 28 19.29 7.95 5.02
N ASN A 29 19.43 6.68 4.61
CA ASN A 29 18.29 5.80 4.42
C ASN A 29 17.56 5.46 5.72
N LEU A 30 18.29 5.30 6.84
CA LEU A 30 17.69 5.09 8.17
C LEU A 30 16.87 6.32 8.59
N LEU A 31 17.46 7.52 8.49
CA LEU A 31 16.77 8.76 8.81
C LEU A 31 15.53 8.96 7.93
N ARG A 32 15.65 8.74 6.61
CA ARG A 32 14.51 8.82 5.68
C ARG A 32 13.40 7.86 6.05
N ARG A 33 13.71 6.62 6.43
CA ARG A 33 12.70 5.64 6.86
C ARG A 33 12.02 6.06 8.17
N ALA A 34 12.78 6.60 9.13
CA ALA A 34 12.22 7.09 10.38
C ALA A 34 11.24 8.26 10.14
N LEU A 35 11.66 9.25 9.35
CA LEU A 35 10.81 10.39 8.98
C LEU A 35 9.57 9.95 8.20
N PHE A 36 9.70 8.96 7.32
CA PHE A 36 8.56 8.42 6.59
C PHE A 36 7.55 7.71 7.51
N ARG A 37 8.03 6.91 8.47
CA ARG A 37 7.14 6.31 9.48
C ARG A 37 6.43 7.38 10.29
N GLN A 38 7.12 8.42 10.75
CA GLN A 38 6.51 9.53 11.45
C GLN A 38 5.46 10.24 10.58
N HIS A 39 5.75 10.46 9.30
CA HIS A 39 4.78 11.00 8.36
C HIS A 39 3.53 10.13 8.28
N LEU A 40 3.68 8.82 8.12
CA LEU A 40 2.56 7.88 8.10
C LEU A 40 1.75 7.92 9.41
N MET A 41 2.40 7.97 10.57
CA MET A 41 1.73 8.06 11.86
C MET A 41 0.86 9.30 12.02
N LEU A 42 1.30 10.43 11.44
CA LEU A 42 0.59 11.70 11.54
C LEU A 42 -0.57 11.83 10.54
N ASN A 43 -0.51 11.10 9.43
CA ASN A 43 -1.47 11.27 8.33
C ASN A 43 -2.44 10.09 8.21
N VAL A 44 -2.05 8.87 8.56
CA VAL A 44 -2.92 7.70 8.49
C VAL A 44 -3.84 7.67 9.70
N SER A 45 -5.15 7.73 9.47
CA SER A 45 -6.18 7.80 10.52
C SER A 45 -7.22 6.68 10.43
N TYR A 46 -7.30 5.97 9.31
CA TYR A 46 -8.22 4.84 9.15
C TYR A 46 -7.62 3.70 8.32
N ALA A 47 -8.30 2.55 8.39
CA ALA A 47 -8.14 1.42 7.50
C ALA A 47 -9.50 1.05 6.91
N THR A 48 -9.52 0.51 5.68
CA THR A 48 -10.75 -0.08 5.15
C THR A 48 -11.17 -1.30 5.99
N PRO A 49 -12.45 -1.50 6.32
CA PRO A 49 -12.89 -2.68 7.07
C PRO A 49 -12.60 -4.00 6.36
N LEU A 50 -12.55 -3.99 5.02
CA LEU A 50 -12.19 -5.16 4.22
C LEU A 50 -10.78 -5.66 4.54
N LEU A 51 -9.86 -4.77 4.91
CA LEU A 51 -8.50 -5.12 5.28
C LEU A 51 -8.48 -6.00 6.53
N GLY A 52 -9.32 -5.69 7.52
CA GLY A 52 -9.48 -6.52 8.72
C GLY A 52 -10.07 -7.90 8.42
N ILE A 53 -11.02 -7.98 7.48
CA ILE A 53 -11.60 -9.26 7.04
C ILE A 53 -10.56 -10.14 6.35
N VAL A 54 -9.88 -9.59 5.33
CA VAL A 54 -8.87 -10.32 4.56
C VAL A 54 -7.71 -10.75 5.46
N SER A 55 -7.24 -9.87 6.35
CA SER A 55 -6.15 -10.18 7.27
C SER A 55 -6.48 -11.36 8.19
N ARG A 56 -7.68 -11.38 8.79
CA ARG A 56 -8.11 -12.50 9.64
C ARG A 56 -8.23 -13.81 8.86
N MET A 57 -8.79 -13.78 7.65
CA MET A 57 -9.00 -14.98 6.85
C MET A 57 -7.69 -15.57 6.32
N GLU A 58 -6.69 -14.74 6.10
CA GLU A 58 -5.40 -15.14 5.55
C GLU A 58 -4.33 -15.35 6.64
N GLY A 59 -4.69 -15.19 7.91
CA GLY A 59 -3.76 -15.33 9.03
C GLY A 59 -2.66 -14.27 9.03
N ILE A 60 -2.94 -13.09 8.49
CA ILE A 60 -2.01 -11.97 8.41
C ILE A 60 -2.24 -11.08 9.63
N ASP A 61 -1.18 -10.82 10.40
CA ASP A 61 -1.20 -9.73 11.37
C ASP A 61 -1.01 -8.41 10.62
N PHE A 62 -2.08 -7.61 10.59
CA PHE A 62 -2.08 -6.33 9.90
C PHE A 62 -1.12 -5.31 10.52
N ALA A 63 -0.98 -5.30 11.85
CA ALA A 63 -0.04 -4.44 12.54
C ALA A 63 1.40 -4.85 12.21
N GLU A 64 1.70 -6.14 12.18
CA GLU A 64 3.00 -6.65 11.73
C GLU A 64 3.26 -6.27 10.26
N ALA A 65 2.29 -6.50 9.38
CA ALA A 65 2.42 -6.21 7.95
C ALA A 65 2.68 -4.71 7.66
N ALA A 66 2.16 -3.81 8.49
CA ALA A 66 2.44 -2.38 8.39
C ALA A 66 3.94 -2.04 8.60
N TRP A 67 4.70 -2.83 9.37
CA TRP A 67 6.15 -2.62 9.54
C TRP A 67 6.95 -2.76 8.25
N PHE A 68 6.41 -3.50 7.28
CA PHE A 68 7.04 -3.77 6.00
C PHE A 68 6.65 -2.78 4.90
N ILE A 69 5.91 -1.71 5.22
CA ILE A 69 5.62 -0.64 4.26
C ILE A 69 6.93 -0.05 3.76
N ALA A 70 7.15 -0.22 2.46
CA ALA A 70 8.34 0.26 1.79
C ALA A 70 8.29 1.78 1.62
N LEU A 71 9.45 2.42 1.72
CA LEU A 71 9.60 3.83 1.36
C LEU A 71 9.36 4.00 -0.15
N PRO A 72 8.42 4.86 -0.59
CA PRO A 72 8.23 5.20 -1.99
C PRO A 72 9.52 5.70 -2.66
N ARG A 73 9.70 5.35 -3.94
CA ARG A 73 10.81 5.89 -4.73
C ARG A 73 10.62 7.39 -4.93
N GLY A 74 11.60 8.17 -4.44
CA GLY A 74 11.61 9.63 -4.56
C GLY A 74 10.84 10.36 -3.46
N TRP A 75 10.47 9.70 -2.37
CA TRP A 75 10.03 10.41 -1.16
C TRP A 75 11.26 10.98 -0.43
N PRO A 76 11.24 12.23 0.08
CA PRO A 76 10.09 13.11 0.21
C PRO A 76 9.82 14.04 -0.97
N GLU A 77 10.67 14.07 -2.00
CA GLU A 77 10.55 15.00 -3.14
C GLU A 77 9.26 14.78 -3.95
N ARG A 78 8.74 13.55 -3.92
CA ARG A 78 7.46 13.12 -4.42
C ARG A 78 6.66 12.58 -3.23
N PRO A 79 5.86 13.43 -2.56
CA PRO A 79 5.05 12.97 -1.45
C PRO A 79 4.11 11.86 -1.90
N LEU A 80 3.62 11.07 -0.93
CA LEU A 80 2.51 10.16 -1.19
C LEU A 80 1.40 10.95 -1.87
N ALA A 81 0.71 10.33 -2.83
CA ALA A 81 -0.37 10.99 -3.55
C ALA A 81 -1.40 11.50 -2.54
N THR A 82 -1.37 12.80 -2.30
CA THR A 82 -2.37 13.56 -1.55
C THR A 82 -3.40 14.03 -2.56
N ASP A 83 -4.67 13.79 -2.26
CA ASP A 83 -5.82 13.89 -3.18
C ASP A 83 -6.07 15.27 -3.78
N ALA A 84 -5.23 15.70 -4.72
CA ALA A 84 -5.57 16.78 -5.61
C ALA A 84 -6.51 16.23 -6.71
N ARG A 85 -7.81 16.19 -6.38
CA ARG A 85 -8.97 16.07 -7.30
C ARG A 85 -9.44 14.66 -7.67
N ILE A 86 -9.89 13.93 -6.65
CA ILE A 86 -10.99 12.99 -6.87
C ILE A 86 -12.30 13.78 -6.83
N THR A 87 -12.61 14.43 -7.95
CA THR A 87 -14.01 14.54 -8.33
C THR A 87 -14.53 13.12 -8.60
N SER A 88 -15.83 12.89 -8.62
CA SER A 88 -16.44 11.62 -9.01
C SER A 88 -15.89 11.05 -10.34
N HIS A 89 -15.30 11.90 -11.19
CA HIS A 89 -14.62 11.55 -12.45
C HIS A 89 -13.11 11.21 -12.31
N GLY A 90 -12.48 11.52 -11.17
CA GLY A 90 -11.07 11.25 -10.88
C GLY A 90 -10.81 9.81 -10.41
N ILE A 91 -11.77 9.23 -9.68
CA ILE A 91 -11.84 7.78 -9.39
C ILE A 91 -11.71 7.00 -10.70
N GLU A 92 -12.39 7.40 -11.77
CA GLU A 92 -12.42 6.68 -13.06
C GLU A 92 -11.04 6.51 -13.72
N ARG A 93 -10.12 7.47 -13.58
CA ARG A 93 -8.76 7.37 -14.15
C ARG A 93 -7.82 6.53 -13.31
N ASP A 94 -8.05 6.47 -12.00
CA ASP A 94 -7.16 5.80 -11.06
C ASP A 94 -7.35 4.28 -10.98
N PHE A 95 -8.25 3.79 -11.82
CA PHE A 95 -8.86 2.47 -11.73
C PHE A 95 -8.81 1.69 -13.05
N SER A 96 -8.33 2.30 -14.14
CA SER A 96 -8.24 1.70 -15.49
C SER A 96 -6.91 0.97 -15.77
N PHE A 97 -6.31 0.34 -14.74
CA PHE A 97 -4.96 -0.22 -14.85
C PHE A 97 -4.94 -1.71 -15.22
N SER A 98 -4.08 -2.06 -16.19
CA SER A 98 -3.70 -3.44 -16.51
C SER A 98 -2.98 -4.11 -15.34
N ARG A 99 -3.00 -5.46 -15.25
CA ARG A 99 -2.34 -6.25 -14.19
C ARG A 99 -0.89 -5.79 -13.92
N SER A 100 -0.11 -5.50 -14.97
CA SER A 100 1.28 -5.05 -14.85
C SER A 100 1.43 -3.65 -14.22
N GLN A 101 0.43 -2.78 -14.33
CA GLN A 101 0.40 -1.46 -13.72
C GLN A 101 0.00 -1.52 -12.23
N VAL A 102 -0.79 -2.52 -11.82
CA VAL A 102 -1.12 -2.79 -10.40
C VAL A 102 0.16 -3.10 -9.62
N TRP A 103 0.97 -4.03 -10.13
CA TRP A 103 2.28 -4.37 -9.57
C TRP A 103 3.21 -3.15 -9.50
N ARG A 104 3.20 -2.29 -10.52
CA ARG A 104 3.98 -1.04 -10.50
C ARG A 104 3.48 -0.06 -9.44
N ARG A 105 2.16 0.08 -9.24
CA ARG A 105 1.60 0.96 -8.20
C ARG A 105 1.85 0.46 -6.77
N HIS A 106 1.75 -0.85 -6.52
CA HIS A 106 2.14 -1.38 -5.22
C HIS A 106 3.61 -1.14 -4.90
N ARG A 107 4.49 -1.16 -5.91
CA ARG A 107 5.89 -0.75 -5.74
C ARG A 107 6.09 0.74 -5.46
N LEU A 108 5.11 1.60 -5.75
CA LEU A 108 5.24 3.04 -5.58
C LEU A 108 4.87 3.51 -4.18
N ALA A 109 4.00 2.83 -3.43
CA ALA A 109 3.63 3.23 -2.06
C ALA A 109 2.98 2.13 -1.19
N GLY A 110 3.29 0.85 -1.40
CA GLY A 110 2.61 -0.24 -0.67
C GLY A 110 3.48 -1.42 -0.26
N THR A 111 3.01 -2.14 0.76
CA THR A 111 3.49 -3.48 1.12
C THR A 111 2.75 -4.50 0.26
N VAL A 112 3.47 -5.31 -0.51
CA VAL A 112 2.91 -6.59 -0.96
C VAL A 112 3.04 -7.55 0.22
N VAL A 113 1.93 -7.90 0.86
CA VAL A 113 1.95 -8.73 2.08
C VAL A 113 2.09 -10.21 1.72
N ARG A 114 1.51 -10.63 0.60
CA ARG A 114 1.60 -12.01 0.13
C ARG A 114 1.47 -12.07 -1.38
N THR A 115 2.47 -12.67 -2.03
CA THR A 115 2.32 -13.27 -3.35
C THR A 115 2.12 -14.77 -3.11
N THR A 116 0.98 -15.34 -3.53
CA THR A 116 0.79 -16.78 -3.33
C THR A 116 1.69 -17.57 -4.28
N LEU A 117 1.74 -18.90 -4.10
CA LEU A 117 2.47 -19.80 -5.00
C LEU A 117 1.88 -19.81 -6.42
N ARG A 118 0.62 -19.36 -6.59
CA ARG A 118 0.04 -19.07 -7.89
C ARG A 118 0.43 -17.64 -8.27
N SER A 119 1.08 -17.49 -9.42
CA SER A 119 1.60 -16.20 -9.93
C SER A 119 0.57 -15.08 -10.00
N ASP A 120 -0.72 -15.44 -9.96
CA ASP A 120 -1.83 -14.56 -10.28
C ASP A 120 -2.56 -14.03 -9.03
N ASP A 121 -2.37 -14.65 -7.86
CA ASP A 121 -3.05 -14.20 -6.64
C ASP A 121 -2.11 -13.33 -5.78
N MET A 122 -2.65 -12.21 -5.32
CA MET A 122 -1.89 -11.19 -4.60
C MET A 122 -2.75 -10.50 -3.57
N ILE A 123 -2.21 -10.31 -2.36
CA ILE A 123 -2.76 -9.40 -1.35
C ILE A 123 -1.73 -8.28 -1.13
N GLY A 124 -2.12 -7.07 -1.52
CA GLY A 124 -1.33 -5.86 -1.35
C GLY A 124 -2.03 -4.88 -0.41
N MET A 125 -1.26 -4.23 0.44
CA MET A 125 -1.68 -3.10 1.25
C MET A 125 -0.93 -1.86 0.79
N ARG A 126 -1.56 -0.70 0.87
CA ARG A 126 -0.92 0.57 0.51
C ARG A 126 -1.46 1.69 1.36
N VAL A 127 -0.63 2.72 1.53
CA VAL A 127 -1.09 3.99 2.11
C VAL A 127 -1.56 4.86 0.96
N LEU A 128 -2.79 5.37 1.07
CA LEU A 128 -3.33 6.35 0.14
C LEU A 128 -3.94 7.50 0.94
N SER A 129 -3.48 8.72 0.69
CA SER A 129 -3.92 9.90 1.42
C SER A 129 -3.75 9.71 2.94
N ASP A 130 -4.84 9.58 3.67
CA ASP A 130 -4.96 9.40 5.12
C ASP A 130 -5.41 7.98 5.54
N GLY A 131 -5.42 7.02 4.60
CA GLY A 131 -5.98 5.69 4.78
C GLY A 131 -5.05 4.52 4.46
N MET A 132 -5.25 3.41 5.17
CA MET A 132 -4.73 2.10 4.80
C MET A 132 -5.71 1.38 3.88
N GLU A 133 -5.25 1.11 2.67
CA GLU A 133 -6.06 0.55 1.60
C GLU A 133 -5.53 -0.81 1.15
N LEU A 134 -6.45 -1.59 0.58
CA LEU A 134 -6.23 -2.95 0.16
C LEU A 134 -6.35 -3.07 -1.36
N THR A 135 -5.57 -3.98 -1.92
CA THR A 135 -5.79 -4.52 -3.24
C THR A 135 -5.63 -6.02 -3.16
N VAL A 136 -6.62 -6.74 -3.67
CA VAL A 136 -6.57 -8.18 -3.73
C VAL A 136 -6.89 -8.67 -5.12
N ILE A 137 -6.14 -9.69 -5.54
CA ILE A 137 -6.36 -10.45 -6.74
C ILE A 137 -6.48 -11.91 -6.32
N ASP A 138 -7.62 -12.53 -6.62
CA ASP A 138 -7.93 -13.95 -6.38
C ASP A 138 -8.54 -14.51 -7.67
N GLY A 139 -7.70 -15.15 -8.49
CA GLY A 139 -8.06 -15.58 -9.84
C GLY A 139 -8.51 -14.44 -10.77
N ALA A 140 -9.79 -14.44 -11.14
CA ALA A 140 -10.40 -13.41 -11.99
C ALA A 140 -10.99 -12.24 -11.18
N LEU A 141 -11.08 -12.37 -9.86
CA LEU A 141 -11.64 -11.33 -9.01
C LEU A 141 -10.54 -10.36 -8.58
N ARG A 142 -10.72 -9.08 -8.88
CA ARG A 142 -9.88 -8.01 -8.33
C ARG A 142 -10.71 -7.09 -7.47
N ILE A 143 -10.30 -6.93 -6.22
CA ILE A 143 -10.92 -6.04 -5.25
C ILE A 143 -9.92 -4.95 -4.87
N GLU A 144 -10.36 -3.70 -4.90
CA GLU A 144 -9.56 -2.55 -4.49
C GLU A 144 -10.37 -1.71 -3.53
N THR A 145 -9.70 -1.10 -2.56
CA THR A 145 -10.33 -0.13 -1.68
C THR A 145 -9.66 1.23 -1.81
N TYR A 146 -10.47 2.26 -1.57
CA TYR A 146 -10.08 3.64 -1.63
C TYR A 146 -11.06 4.51 -0.85
N HIS A 147 -10.60 5.20 0.19
CA HIS A 147 -11.32 6.24 0.92
C HIS A 147 -12.70 5.79 1.43
N GLY A 148 -12.76 4.56 1.94
CA GLY A 148 -13.98 3.92 2.43
C GLY A 148 -14.94 3.41 1.36
N LEU A 149 -14.49 3.37 0.10
CA LEU A 149 -15.14 2.67 -0.98
C LEU A 149 -14.38 1.39 -1.30
N GLY A 150 -15.12 0.37 -1.70
CA GLY A 150 -14.61 -0.83 -2.32
C GLY A 150 -14.99 -0.87 -3.79
N ARG A 151 -14.16 -1.53 -4.58
CA ARG A 151 -14.37 -1.73 -6.01
C ARG A 151 -14.05 -3.16 -6.36
N VAL A 152 -15.00 -3.84 -6.99
CA VAL A 152 -14.77 -5.12 -7.65
C VAL A 152 -14.67 -4.91 -9.15
N LEU A 153 -13.63 -5.45 -9.78
CA LEU A 153 -13.56 -5.57 -11.23
C LEU A 153 -13.91 -6.99 -11.68
N LEU A 154 -14.81 -7.06 -12.67
CA LEU A 154 -15.18 -8.27 -13.38
C LEU A 154 -14.62 -8.22 -14.82
N ASP A 155 -14.15 -9.36 -15.31
CA ASP A 155 -13.57 -9.51 -16.66
C ASP A 155 -14.62 -9.64 -17.78
N HIS A 156 -15.89 -9.37 -17.48
CA HIS A 156 -16.98 -9.38 -18.44
C HIS A 156 -17.92 -8.21 -18.20
N ALA A 157 -18.57 -7.77 -19.27
CA ALA A 157 -19.65 -6.81 -19.18
C ALA A 157 -20.90 -7.47 -18.58
N VAL A 158 -21.53 -6.78 -17.63
CA VAL A 158 -22.83 -7.15 -17.08
C VAL A 158 -23.92 -6.41 -17.87
N PRO A 159 -25.04 -7.05 -18.24
CA PRO A 159 -26.15 -6.37 -18.89
C PRO A 159 -26.68 -5.20 -18.05
N ALA A 160 -26.96 -4.07 -18.70
CA ALA A 160 -27.44 -2.84 -18.04
C ALA A 160 -28.65 -3.04 -17.13
N THR A 161 -29.56 -3.96 -17.48
CA THR A 161 -30.71 -4.29 -16.61
C THR A 161 -30.26 -4.89 -15.27
N ILE A 162 -29.25 -5.77 -15.29
CA ILE A 162 -28.69 -6.37 -14.07
C ILE A 162 -27.89 -5.32 -13.30
N ALA A 163 -27.10 -4.50 -14.01
CA ALA A 163 -26.32 -3.43 -13.38
C ALA A 163 -27.22 -2.43 -12.64
N ASN A 164 -28.29 -1.95 -13.27
CA ASN A 164 -29.24 -1.04 -12.65
C ASN A 164 -29.98 -1.68 -11.47
N ALA A 165 -30.36 -2.96 -11.58
CA ALA A 165 -31.03 -3.68 -10.50
C ALA A 165 -30.11 -4.00 -9.31
N ALA A 166 -28.80 -3.93 -9.50
CA ALA A 166 -27.81 -4.20 -8.46
C ALA A 166 -27.53 -2.98 -7.55
N ILE A 167 -27.82 -1.76 -7.99
CA ILE A 167 -27.59 -0.54 -7.18
C ILE A 167 -28.45 -0.59 -5.91
N GLY A 168 -27.84 -0.26 -4.77
CA GLY A 168 -28.42 -0.33 -3.43
C GLY A 168 -28.49 -1.74 -2.84
N ARG A 169 -28.28 -2.79 -3.64
CA ARG A 169 -28.22 -4.17 -3.14
C ARG A 169 -26.90 -4.42 -2.41
N PRO A 170 -26.88 -5.30 -1.41
CA PRO A 170 -25.65 -5.65 -0.73
C PRO A 170 -24.73 -6.45 -1.65
N ILE A 171 -23.43 -6.14 -1.63
CA ILE A 171 -22.42 -6.73 -2.51
C ILE A 171 -22.33 -8.26 -2.37
N ASP A 172 -22.56 -8.78 -1.17
CA ASP A 172 -22.56 -10.21 -0.86
C ASP A 172 -23.75 -10.98 -1.46
N SER A 173 -24.79 -10.28 -1.93
CA SER A 173 -25.90 -10.86 -2.69
C SER A 173 -25.66 -10.89 -4.20
N LEU A 174 -24.59 -10.24 -4.68
CA LEU A 174 -24.23 -10.14 -6.09
C LEU A 174 -22.99 -10.98 -6.40
N ILE A 175 -22.05 -11.02 -5.45
CA ILE A 175 -20.76 -11.69 -5.61
C ILE A 175 -20.57 -12.66 -4.46
N ASP A 176 -20.66 -13.95 -4.76
CA ASP A 176 -20.34 -15.00 -3.81
C ASP A 176 -18.81 -15.13 -3.72
N HIS A 177 -18.21 -14.32 -2.86
CA HIS A 177 -16.78 -14.38 -2.56
C HIS A 177 -16.53 -14.37 -1.07
N ARG A 178 -15.57 -15.20 -0.62
CA ARG A 178 -15.27 -15.43 0.79
C ARG A 178 -14.94 -14.15 1.58
N TRP A 179 -14.32 -13.15 0.95
CA TRP A 179 -14.00 -11.86 1.59
C TRP A 179 -15.15 -10.85 1.61
N LEU A 180 -16.15 -11.04 0.77
CA LEU A 180 -17.33 -10.17 0.69
C LEU A 180 -18.50 -10.78 1.46
N ALA A 181 -18.46 -12.08 1.76
CA ALA A 181 -19.51 -12.77 2.50
C ALA A 181 -19.87 -12.04 3.79
N ARG A 182 -21.17 -11.76 3.97
CA ARG A 182 -21.79 -11.16 5.17
C ARG A 182 -21.46 -9.69 5.42
N THR A 183 -20.80 -8.99 4.50
CA THR A 183 -20.48 -7.56 4.71
C THR A 183 -21.69 -6.65 4.53
N ARG A 184 -22.70 -7.09 3.78
CA ARG A 184 -23.94 -6.34 3.46
C ARG A 184 -23.72 -4.92 2.92
N TRP A 185 -22.54 -4.63 2.38
CA TRP A 185 -22.19 -3.30 1.88
C TRP A 185 -22.99 -2.93 0.63
N PRO A 186 -23.67 -1.78 0.61
CA PRO A 186 -24.51 -1.40 -0.52
C PRO A 186 -23.66 -1.06 -1.75
N VAL A 187 -24.08 -1.56 -2.91
CA VAL A 187 -23.54 -1.12 -4.21
C VAL A 187 -24.02 0.30 -4.48
N LEU A 188 -23.07 1.18 -4.74
CA LEU A 188 -23.33 2.60 -5.01
C LEU A 188 -23.40 2.88 -6.51
N ARG A 189 -22.53 2.24 -7.29
CA ARG A 189 -22.37 2.50 -8.71
C ARG A 189 -21.85 1.25 -9.43
N ILE A 190 -22.28 1.07 -10.68
CA ILE A 190 -21.71 0.09 -11.58
C ILE A 190 -21.28 0.81 -12.85
N ASP A 191 -19.99 0.72 -13.17
CA ASP A 191 -19.43 1.28 -14.39
C ASP A 191 -19.24 0.14 -15.40
N GLU A 192 -19.83 0.30 -16.57
CA GLU A 192 -19.72 -0.63 -17.69
C GLU A 192 -18.62 -0.17 -18.65
N GLY A 193 -17.76 -1.10 -19.05
CA GLY A 193 -16.80 -0.94 -20.15
C GLY A 193 -16.99 -2.05 -21.17
N GLU A 194 -16.36 -1.89 -22.33
CA GLU A 194 -16.54 -2.78 -23.51
C GLU A 194 -16.40 -4.28 -23.18
N ASN A 195 -15.52 -4.65 -22.24
CA ASN A 195 -15.31 -6.04 -21.83
C ASN A 195 -15.14 -6.18 -20.31
N ARG A 196 -15.55 -5.19 -19.51
CA ARG A 196 -15.31 -5.20 -18.06
C ARG A 196 -16.42 -4.48 -17.33
N THR A 197 -16.72 -4.94 -16.13
CA THR A 197 -17.65 -4.24 -15.24
C THR A 197 -16.96 -3.92 -13.92
N SER A 198 -17.17 -2.70 -13.44
CA SER A 198 -16.64 -2.21 -12.17
C SER A 198 -17.79 -1.94 -11.22
N ILE A 199 -17.86 -2.70 -10.14
CA ILE A 199 -18.90 -2.56 -9.11
C ILE A 199 -18.27 -1.81 -7.93
N ILE A 200 -18.78 -0.62 -7.65
CA ILE A 200 -18.34 0.23 -6.54
C ILE A 200 -19.36 0.13 -5.41
N PHE A 201 -18.88 -0.12 -4.20
CA PHE A 201 -19.68 -0.31 -3.00
C PHE A 201 -19.08 0.45 -1.82
N GLU A 202 -19.89 0.75 -0.82
CA GLU A 202 -19.44 1.42 0.40
C GLU A 202 -18.82 0.42 1.38
N THR A 203 -17.55 0.58 1.76
CA THR A 203 -16.94 -0.27 2.81
C THR A 203 -16.97 0.38 4.18
N GLY A 204 -17.03 1.71 4.25
CA GLY A 204 -16.80 2.46 5.49
C GLY A 204 -15.31 2.60 5.82
N ARG A 205 -15.02 3.14 7.01
CA ARG A 205 -13.65 3.43 7.48
C ARG A 205 -13.56 3.07 8.96
N ASP A 206 -12.67 2.14 9.28
CA ASP A 206 -12.38 1.79 10.67
C ASP A 206 -11.24 2.68 11.18
N PRO A 207 -11.39 3.35 12.34
CA PRO A 207 -10.30 4.08 12.95
C PRO A 207 -9.06 3.21 13.08
N TRP A 208 -7.92 3.74 12.67
CA TRP A 208 -6.65 3.02 12.67
C TRP A 208 -5.54 3.91 13.20
N SER A 209 -4.57 3.27 13.85
CA SER A 209 -3.34 3.91 14.26
C SER A 209 -2.17 3.03 13.86
N MET A 210 -1.13 3.65 13.31
CA MET A 210 0.08 2.92 12.94
C MET A 210 0.69 2.26 14.19
N PRO A 211 1.27 1.04 14.07
CA PRO A 211 1.73 0.25 15.21
C PRO A 211 3.05 0.76 15.81
N TRP A 212 3.63 1.82 15.24
CA TRP A 212 4.82 2.48 15.74
C TRP A 212 4.41 3.44 16.85
N SER A 213 5.17 3.52 17.94
CA SER A 213 4.96 4.57 18.94
C SER A 213 5.76 5.81 18.55
N VAL A 214 5.17 7.01 18.69
CA VAL A 214 5.83 8.30 18.40
C VAL A 214 7.07 8.47 19.29
N TYR A 215 7.05 7.79 20.44
CA TYR A 215 8.03 7.88 21.51
C TYR A 215 8.85 6.60 21.71
N GLY A 216 8.72 5.62 20.81
CA GLY A 216 9.51 4.39 20.84
C GLY A 216 10.90 4.62 20.30
N ASN A 217 11.70 5.38 21.06
CA ASN A 217 13.15 5.50 20.98
C ASN A 217 13.72 5.57 19.55
N LEU A 218 14.06 6.78 19.14
CA LEU A 218 15.24 7.05 18.29
C LEU A 218 16.52 6.60 19.02
N ASP A 219 16.53 5.40 19.60
CA ASP A 219 17.75 4.72 19.98
C ASP A 219 18.33 4.19 18.66
N MET A 220 19.00 5.11 17.98
CA MET A 220 19.93 4.84 16.89
C MET A 220 21.19 4.11 17.43
N GLY A 221 21.19 3.69 18.71
CA GLY A 221 22.18 2.83 19.33
C GLY A 221 22.04 1.38 18.85
N GLY A 222 23.08 0.91 18.18
CA GLY A 222 23.14 -0.39 17.51
C GLY A 222 22.68 -1.57 18.36
N ARG A 223 21.64 -2.26 17.89
CA ARG A 223 21.55 -3.71 18.10
C ARG A 223 22.40 -4.38 17.02
N THR A 224 23.68 -4.56 17.30
CA THR A 224 24.43 -5.70 16.77
C THR A 224 23.70 -6.96 17.22
N ARG A 225 23.23 -7.76 16.25
CA ARG A 225 22.82 -9.13 16.53
C ARG A 225 24.09 -9.92 16.81
N ASP A 226 24.21 -10.42 18.03
CA ASP A 226 25.02 -11.60 18.33
C ASP A 226 24.32 -12.86 17.77
#